data_AF-A0A844CLS7-F1
#
_entry.id   AF-A0A844CLS7-F1
#
_cell.length_a   1.000
_cell.length_b   1.000
_cell.length_c   1.000
_cell.angle_alpha   90.00
_cell.angle_beta   90.00
_cell.angle_gamma   90.00
#
_symmetry.space_group_name_H-M   'P 1'
#
loop_
_entity.id
_entity.type
_entity.pdbx_description
1 polymer ?
#
loop_
_entity_poly.entity_id
_entity_poly.type
_entity_poly.pdbx_seq_one_letter_code
_entity_poly.pdbx_strand_id
1 'polypeptide(L)'
;MFDTKIAFIVRDDLPTWQRLNVVAFLGTGVAAASPEIMGAPYVDAKGREYGNLSGQPMLIFESDLAGLQTAHRKGLERELTLIPYVHAMFSTGHDAANREVFRAENADSMNLVGLAMRGPKKVVDKVIKGLALHK
;
A
#
# COMPACT_ATOMS: atom_id res chain seq x y z
N MET A 1 -18.32 -10.87 -3.91
CA MET A 1 -16.96 -11.45 -3.99
C MET A 1 -16.18 -10.61 -4.99
N PHE A 2 -14.92 -10.26 -4.72
CA PHE A 2 -14.14 -9.35 -5.58
C PHE A 2 -13.21 -10.14 -6.50
N ASP A 3 -13.18 -9.79 -7.79
CA ASP A 3 -12.23 -10.34 -8.77
C ASP A 3 -10.81 -9.77 -8.59
N THR A 4 -10.70 -8.61 -7.95
CA THR A 4 -9.45 -7.96 -7.58
C THR A 4 -9.12 -8.18 -6.10
N LYS A 5 -7.87 -7.90 -5.73
CA LYS A 5 -7.38 -7.92 -4.35
C LYS A 5 -6.55 -6.68 -4.07
N ILE A 6 -6.65 -6.17 -2.85
CA ILE A 6 -5.78 -5.13 -2.31
C ILE A 6 -4.88 -5.76 -1.25
N ALA A 7 -3.58 -5.51 -1.35
CA ALA A 7 -2.61 -5.94 -0.35
C ALA A 7 -1.65 -4.81 -0.03
N PHE A 8 -1.35 -4.64 1.26
CA PHE A 8 -0.25 -3.84 1.77
C PHE A 8 0.86 -4.76 2.24
N ILE A 9 2.11 -4.34 2.06
CA ILE A 9 3.29 -4.96 2.64
C ILE A 9 4.03 -3.84 3.36
N VAL A 10 4.34 -4.04 4.65
CA VAL A 10 5.09 -3.09 5.47
C VAL A 10 6.39 -3.71 5.96
N ARG A 11 7.46 -2.92 6.06
CA ARG A 11 8.75 -3.43 6.51
C ARG A 11 8.73 -3.80 7.99
N ASP A 12 9.31 -4.94 8.32
CA ASP A 12 9.23 -5.58 9.64
C ASP A 12 10.24 -5.07 10.69
N ASP A 13 11.15 -4.18 10.30
CA ASP A 13 12.12 -3.54 11.20
C ASP A 13 11.62 -2.17 11.71
N LEU A 14 10.49 -1.68 11.21
CA LEU A 14 9.97 -0.36 11.57
C LEU A 14 9.27 -0.36 12.93
N PRO A 15 9.43 0.70 13.74
CA PRO A 15 8.54 1.02 14.85
C PRO A 15 7.07 1.02 14.41
N THR A 16 6.18 0.55 15.28
CA THR A 16 4.73 0.42 14.98
C THR A 16 4.11 1.70 14.43
N TRP A 17 4.47 2.87 14.98
CA TRP A 17 3.92 4.14 14.51
C TRP A 17 4.30 4.46 13.05
N GLN A 18 5.52 4.10 12.61
CA GLN A 18 5.94 4.25 11.21
C GLN A 18 5.17 3.29 10.32
N ARG A 19 4.94 2.05 10.76
CA ARG A 19 4.12 1.09 10.01
C ARG A 19 2.70 1.60 9.77
N LEU A 20 2.06 2.13 10.81
CA LEU A 20 0.73 2.71 10.72
C LEU A 20 0.69 3.92 9.77
N ASN A 21 1.70 4.79 9.87
CA ASN A 21 1.82 5.95 8.98
C ASN A 21 1.98 5.54 7.51
N VAL A 22 2.87 4.59 7.24
CA VAL A 22 3.08 4.03 5.88
C VAL A 22 1.77 3.47 5.35
N VAL A 23 1.08 2.59 6.08
CA VAL A 23 -0.19 2.00 5.63
C VAL A 23 -1.25 3.08 5.36
N ALA A 24 -1.32 4.13 6.18
CA ALA A 24 -2.25 5.24 5.98
C ALA A 24 -1.99 5.98 4.66
N PHE A 25 -0.73 6.35 4.36
CA PHE A 25 -0.36 6.96 3.08
C PHE A 25 -0.58 6.03 1.89
N LEU A 26 -0.27 4.75 2.03
CA LEU A 26 -0.52 3.77 0.98
C LEU A 26 -2.01 3.62 0.69
N GLY A 27 -2.85 3.66 1.73
CA GLY A 27 -4.30 3.58 1.61
C GLY A 27 -4.91 4.73 0.82
N THR A 28 -4.40 5.96 0.98
CA THR A 28 -4.85 7.11 0.17
C THR A 28 -4.48 6.94 -1.29
N GLY A 29 -3.29 6.43 -1.59
CA GLY A 29 -2.87 6.10 -2.95
C GLY A 29 -3.73 5.02 -3.60
N VAL A 30 -4.10 3.98 -2.87
CA VAL A 30 -5.02 2.93 -3.36
C VAL A 30 -6.39 3.51 -3.69
N ALA A 31 -6.97 4.32 -2.80
CA ALA A 31 -8.26 4.96 -3.04
C ALA A 31 -8.23 5.92 -4.24
N ALA A 32 -7.15 6.69 -4.40
CA ALA A 32 -6.97 7.60 -5.54
C ALA A 32 -6.80 6.85 -6.86
N ALA A 33 -6.06 5.73 -6.86
CA ALA A 33 -5.81 4.92 -8.05
C ALA A 33 -6.96 3.98 -8.42
N SER A 34 -7.93 3.76 -7.52
CA SER A 34 -9.09 2.90 -7.76
C SER A 34 -10.33 3.46 -7.07
N PRO A 35 -10.88 4.60 -7.56
CA PRO A 35 -12.04 5.25 -6.95
C PRO A 35 -13.27 4.33 -6.83
N GLU A 36 -13.38 3.31 -7.69
CA GLU A 36 -14.48 2.35 -7.71
C GLU A 36 -14.56 1.44 -6.48
N ILE A 37 -13.51 1.40 -5.64
CA ILE A 37 -13.55 0.64 -4.38
C ILE A 37 -14.34 1.38 -3.30
N MET A 38 -14.54 2.68 -3.44
CA MET A 38 -15.15 3.51 -2.40
C MET A 38 -16.67 3.26 -2.35
N GLY A 39 -17.17 2.97 -1.14
CA GLY A 39 -18.59 2.75 -0.89
C GLY A 39 -19.38 4.05 -0.72
N ALA A 40 -20.56 3.93 -0.10
CA ALA A 40 -21.40 5.07 0.27
C ALA A 40 -20.98 5.69 1.62
N PRO A 41 -21.33 6.96 1.88
CA PRO A 41 -21.24 7.56 3.19
C PRO A 41 -21.91 6.70 4.27
N TYR A 42 -21.30 6.64 5.44
CA TYR A 42 -21.87 5.90 6.58
C TYR A 42 -22.84 6.81 7.32
N VAL A 43 -23.97 6.26 7.77
CA VAL A 43 -24.98 7.00 8.54
C VAL A 43 -25.17 6.32 9.89
N ASP A 44 -25.01 7.07 10.99
CA ASP A 44 -25.26 6.51 12.33
C ASP A 44 -26.77 6.36 12.60
N ALA A 45 -27.12 5.71 13.72
CA ALA A 45 -28.51 5.52 14.14
C ALA A 45 -29.27 6.82 14.44
N LYS A 46 -28.60 7.98 14.45
CA LYS A 46 -29.19 9.32 14.64
C LYS A 46 -29.26 10.11 13.35
N GLY A 47 -28.91 9.52 12.20
CA GLY A 47 -28.94 10.19 10.91
C GLY A 47 -27.73 11.11 10.65
N ARG A 48 -26.64 11.01 11.43
CA ARG A 48 -25.41 11.76 11.13
C ARG A 48 -24.64 11.06 10.02
N GLU A 49 -24.23 11.82 9.02
CA GLU A 49 -23.44 11.34 7.89
C GLU A 49 -21.93 11.46 8.16
N TYR A 50 -21.17 10.43 7.78
CA TYR A 50 -19.73 10.32 7.87
C TYR A 50 -19.13 10.03 6.49
N GLY A 51 -17.80 10.16 6.35
CA GLY A 51 -17.11 9.78 5.13
C GLY A 51 -17.35 8.33 4.71
N ASN A 52 -17.14 8.05 3.43
CA ASN A 52 -17.16 6.69 2.90
C ASN A 52 -15.79 6.01 3.06
N LEU A 53 -15.81 4.69 3.04
CA LEU A 53 -14.62 3.84 3.12
C LEU A 53 -14.61 2.87 1.94
N SER A 54 -13.48 2.19 1.74
CA SER A 54 -13.39 1.11 0.76
C SER A 54 -14.39 0.01 1.12
N GLY A 55 -15.25 -0.37 0.16
CA GLY A 55 -16.07 -1.57 0.24
C GLY A 55 -15.27 -2.85 -0.01
N GLN A 56 -14.06 -2.74 -0.58
CA GLN A 56 -13.16 -3.87 -0.80
C GLN A 56 -12.22 -4.08 0.40
N PRO A 57 -12.11 -5.30 0.96
CA PRO A 57 -11.17 -5.61 2.02
C PRO A 57 -9.72 -5.38 1.59
N MET A 58 -8.91 -4.86 2.51
CA MET A 58 -7.48 -4.67 2.32
C MET A 58 -6.71 -5.44 3.38
N LEU A 59 -5.76 -6.27 2.96
CA LEU A 59 -4.97 -7.13 3.86
C LEU A 59 -3.55 -6.57 4.01
N ILE A 60 -3.02 -6.63 5.23
CA ILE A 60 -1.69 -6.10 5.55
C ILE A 60 -0.75 -7.28 5.83
N PHE A 61 0.38 -7.29 5.13
CA PHE A 61 1.46 -8.26 5.25
C PHE A 61 2.73 -7.56 5.73
N GLU A 62 3.68 -8.34 6.21
CA GLU A 62 5.02 -7.84 6.55
C GLU A 62 6.14 -8.64 5.87
N SER A 63 7.28 -7.97 5.72
CA SER A 63 8.49 -8.52 5.11
C SER A 63 9.71 -7.67 5.46
N ASP A 64 10.89 -8.24 5.32
CA ASP A 64 12.13 -7.47 5.21
C ASP A 64 12.20 -6.65 3.89
N LEU A 65 13.27 -5.87 3.73
CA LEU A 65 13.51 -5.07 2.52
C LEU A 65 13.60 -5.93 1.24
N ALA A 66 14.22 -7.11 1.32
CA ALA A 66 14.43 -7.98 0.16
C ALA A 66 13.10 -8.54 -0.38
N GLY A 67 12.19 -8.93 0.51
CA GLY A 67 10.86 -9.37 0.12
C GLY A 67 9.99 -8.24 -0.41
N LEU A 68 10.09 -7.02 0.13
CA LEU A 68 9.46 -5.82 -0.46
C LEU A 68 9.94 -5.55 -1.89
N GLN A 69 11.26 -5.55 -2.12
CA GLN A 69 11.85 -5.35 -3.44
C GLN A 69 11.45 -6.47 -4.42
N THR A 70 11.36 -7.72 -3.94
CA THR A 70 10.89 -8.84 -4.75
C THR A 70 9.42 -8.70 -5.12
N ALA A 71 8.57 -8.29 -4.18
CA ALA A 71 7.16 -8.03 -4.45
C ALA A 71 6.97 -6.86 -5.41
N HIS A 72 7.76 -5.79 -5.27
CA HIS A 72 7.79 -4.64 -6.18
C HIS A 72 8.12 -5.06 -7.62
N ARG A 73 9.24 -5.78 -7.84
CA ARG A 73 9.63 -6.27 -9.18
C ARG A 73 8.56 -7.16 -9.80
N LYS A 74 8.05 -8.15 -9.05
CA LYS A 74 6.98 -9.04 -9.54
C LYS A 74 5.68 -8.28 -9.82
N GLY A 75 5.40 -7.21 -9.07
CA GLY A 75 4.25 -6.35 -9.30
C GLY A 75 4.35 -5.59 -10.62
N LEU A 76 5.53 -5.03 -10.91
CA LEU A 76 5.81 -4.36 -12.19
C LEU A 76 5.71 -5.34 -13.36
N GLU A 77 6.36 -6.51 -13.28
CA GLU A 77 6.32 -7.57 -14.32
C GLU A 77 4.88 -8.03 -14.64
N ARG A 78 3.95 -7.85 -13.71
CA ARG A 78 2.56 -8.30 -13.80
C ARG A 78 1.58 -7.13 -13.99
N GLU A 79 2.10 -5.93 -14.23
CA GLU A 79 1.32 -4.72 -14.50
C GLU A 79 0.28 -4.44 -13.42
N LEU A 80 0.62 -4.72 -12.15
CA LEU A 80 -0.22 -4.35 -11.02
C LEU A 80 -0.14 -2.84 -10.79
N THR A 81 -1.24 -2.24 -10.31
CA THR A 81 -1.18 -0.89 -9.75
C THR A 81 -0.37 -0.96 -8.46
N LEU A 82 0.77 -0.28 -8.42
CA LEU A 82 1.66 -0.22 -7.25
C LEU A 82 1.68 1.18 -6.64
N ILE A 83 1.69 1.23 -5.31
CA ILE A 83 1.86 2.45 -4.53
C ILE A 83 3.04 2.19 -3.58
N PRO A 84 4.25 2.67 -3.90
CA PRO A 84 5.44 2.46 -3.08
C PRO A 84 5.63 3.58 -2.05
N TYR A 85 6.31 3.27 -0.93
CA TYR A 85 6.81 4.24 0.04
C TYR A 85 8.27 3.89 0.35
N VAL A 86 9.18 4.87 0.22
CA VAL A 86 10.63 4.70 0.47
C VAL A 86 11.06 5.38 1.76
N HIS A 87 12.12 4.88 2.39
CA HIS A 87 12.58 5.34 3.69
C HIS A 87 12.89 6.85 3.72
N ALA A 88 13.47 7.40 2.65
CA ALA A 88 13.84 8.81 2.57
C ALA A 88 12.65 9.78 2.75
N MET A 89 11.42 9.34 2.45
CA MET A 89 10.21 10.14 2.63
C MET A 89 9.92 10.48 4.10
N PHE A 90 10.43 9.69 5.07
CA PHE A 90 10.29 10.02 6.50
C PHE A 90 11.04 11.31 6.90
N SER A 91 12.01 11.75 6.10
CA SER A 91 12.81 12.94 6.38
C SER A 91 12.25 14.21 5.74
N THR A 92 11.07 14.15 5.13
CA THR A 92 10.44 15.31 4.48
C THR A 92 9.08 15.64 5.10
N GLY A 93 8.59 16.86 4.85
CA GLY A 93 7.32 17.35 5.41
C GLY A 93 6.22 17.61 4.38
N HIS A 94 6.47 17.41 3.08
CA HIS A 94 5.49 17.74 2.03
C HIS A 94 5.68 16.91 0.75
N ASP A 95 4.60 16.80 -0.03
CA ASP A 95 4.52 15.97 -1.23
C ASP A 95 5.64 16.25 -2.26
N ALA A 96 5.93 17.52 -2.56
CA ALA A 96 6.98 17.85 -3.53
C ALA A 96 8.36 17.30 -3.13
N ALA A 97 8.74 17.38 -1.84
CA ALA A 97 10.00 16.84 -1.34
C ALA A 97 9.97 15.31 -1.28
N ASN A 98 8.84 14.70 -0.90
CA ASN A 98 8.66 13.24 -0.98
C ASN A 98 8.92 12.71 -2.39
N ARG A 99 8.37 13.36 -3.41
CA ARG A 99 8.60 12.95 -4.81
C ARG A 99 10.03 13.18 -5.28
N GLU A 100 10.69 14.22 -4.79
CA GLU A 100 12.09 14.49 -5.10
C GLU A 100 13.01 13.40 -4.54
N VAL A 101 12.88 13.07 -3.24
CA VAL A 101 13.68 11.98 -2.64
C VAL A 101 13.32 10.62 -3.23
N PHE A 102 12.05 10.38 -3.57
CA PHE A 102 11.63 9.16 -4.27
C PHE A 102 12.30 9.04 -5.65
N ARG A 103 12.34 10.14 -6.43
CA ARG A 103 12.99 10.17 -7.74
C ARG A 103 14.49 9.92 -7.66
N ALA A 104 15.14 10.28 -6.55
CA ALA A 104 16.56 10.10 -6.34
C ALA A 104 16.95 8.65 -5.97
N GLU A 105 15.99 7.79 -5.62
CA GLU A 105 16.26 6.38 -5.30
C GLU A 105 16.76 5.61 -6.53
N ASN A 106 17.59 4.58 -6.30
CA ASN A 106 17.91 3.62 -7.34
C ASN A 106 16.69 2.76 -7.64
N ALA A 107 16.16 2.83 -8.86
CA ALA A 107 14.97 2.11 -9.28
C ALA A 107 15.08 0.57 -9.11
N ASP A 108 16.28 0.01 -9.24
CA ASP A 108 16.51 -1.43 -9.13
C ASP A 108 16.68 -1.91 -7.68
N SER A 109 16.90 -0.97 -6.74
CA SER A 109 17.24 -1.28 -5.36
C SER A 109 16.71 -0.25 -4.36
N MET A 110 15.47 0.22 -4.56
CA MET A 110 14.84 1.22 -3.68
C MET A 110 14.84 0.76 -2.23
N ASN A 111 15.07 1.69 -1.29
CA ASN A 111 14.97 1.46 0.15
C ASN A 111 13.49 1.49 0.59
N LEU A 112 12.71 0.52 0.14
CA LEU A 112 11.28 0.42 0.42
C LEU A 112 11.02 0.22 1.92
N VAL A 113 10.00 0.91 2.44
CA VAL A 113 9.45 0.74 3.78
C VAL A 113 8.00 0.27 3.75
N GLY A 114 7.32 0.44 2.61
CA GLY A 114 6.04 -0.21 2.34
C GLY A 114 5.67 -0.21 0.86
N LEU A 115 4.74 -1.09 0.52
CA LEU A 115 4.21 -1.26 -0.82
C LEU A 115 2.74 -1.65 -0.74
N ALA A 116 1.87 -0.89 -1.37
CA ALA A 116 0.51 -1.32 -1.67
C ALA A 116 0.39 -1.77 -3.12
N MET A 117 -0.52 -2.71 -3.36
CA MET A 117 -0.86 -3.15 -4.70
C MET A 117 -2.33 -3.50 -4.84
N ARG A 118 -2.85 -3.28 -6.04
CA ARG A 118 -4.18 -3.75 -6.45
C ARG A 118 -4.14 -4.34 -7.86
N GLY A 119 -4.90 -5.41 -8.06
CA GLY A 119 -5.11 -6.01 -9.38
C GLY A 119 -5.84 -7.35 -9.27
N PRO A 120 -5.83 -8.19 -10.32
CA PRO A 120 -6.53 -9.47 -10.33
C PRO A 120 -6.10 -10.35 -9.15
N LYS A 121 -7.07 -10.92 -8.43
CA LYS A 121 -6.84 -11.63 -7.16
C LYS A 121 -5.74 -12.69 -7.26
N LYS A 122 -5.80 -13.55 -8.28
CA LYS A 122 -4.81 -14.62 -8.52
C LYS A 122 -3.40 -14.09 -8.80
N VAL A 123 -3.28 -12.89 -9.36
CA VAL A 123 -1.99 -12.26 -9.66
C VAL A 123 -1.40 -11.69 -8.37
N VAL A 124 -2.19 -10.95 -7.59
CA VAL A 124 -1.77 -10.43 -6.28
C VAL A 124 -1.37 -11.57 -5.35
N ASP A 125 -2.15 -12.65 -5.27
CA ASP A 125 -1.82 -13.84 -4.46
C ASP A 125 -0.48 -14.47 -4.84
N LYS A 126 -0.08 -14.44 -6.12
CA LYS A 126 1.24 -14.91 -6.57
C LYS A 126 2.36 -13.95 -6.16
N VAL A 127 2.13 -12.65 -6.18
CA VAL A 127 3.12 -11.63 -5.81
C VAL A 127 3.44 -11.71 -4.32
N ILE A 128 2.41 -11.80 -3.48
CA ILE A 128 2.57 -11.83 -2.01
C ILE A 128 2.81 -13.24 -1.44
N LYS A 129 3.00 -14.24 -2.30
CA LYS A 129 3.16 -15.63 -1.87
C LYS A 129 4.39 -15.76 -0.95
N GLY A 130 4.17 -16.29 0.25
CA GLY A 130 5.22 -16.52 1.25
C GLY A 130 5.41 -15.38 2.24
N LEU A 131 4.74 -14.23 2.03
CA LEU A 131 4.74 -13.14 3.01
C LEU A 131 3.82 -13.47 4.18
N ALA A 132 4.21 -13.06 5.38
CA ALA A 132 3.42 -13.24 6.59
C ALA A 132 2.31 -12.19 6.66
N LEU A 133 1.11 -12.59 7.07
CA LEU A 133 0.08 -11.62 7.46
C LEU A 133 0.58 -10.87 8.70
N HIS A 134 0.45 -9.55 8.69
CA HIS A 134 0.90 -8.69 9.78
C HIS A 134 0.11 -8.98 11.07
N LYS A 135 0.79 -8.95 12.22
CA LYS A 135 0.24 -9.30 13.55
C LYS A 135 -0.09 -8.09 14.39
#